data_AF-A0AAD5B5M7-F1
#
_entry.id   AF-A0AAD5B5M7-F1
#
_cell.length_a   1.000
_cell.length_b   1.000
_cell.length_c   1.000
_cell.angle_alpha   90.00
_cell.angle_beta   90.00
_cell.angle_gamma   90.00
#
_symmetry.space_group_name_H-M   'P 1'
#
loop_
_entity.id
_entity.type
_entity.pdbx_description
1 polymer ?
#
loop_
_entity_poly.entity_id
_entity_poly.type
_entity_poly.pdbx_seq_one_letter_code
_entity_poly.pdbx_strand_id
1 'polypeptide(L)'
;MEEMLRRTVTPLPNYETREKSPPPPDSNILDFMHFYRNLDKEQRLAFLEILSREYGVDHRGASEMARKLVDTQIRDLATILQAEDRLRYSLTPRYRHLLNHISRAEGGVKFLVDLRSDVLEFTSKVTDSPHLRVNLNTS
;
A
#
# COMPACT_ATOMS: atom_id res chain seq x y z
N MET A 1 -7.13 -15.08 7.24
CA MET A 1 -6.97 -13.65 6.93
C MET A 1 -5.56 -13.36 6.45
N GLU A 2 -4.52 -13.68 7.23
CA GLU A 2 -3.11 -13.54 6.84
C GLU A 2 -2.70 -14.35 5.59
N GLU A 3 -3.21 -15.58 5.43
CA GLU A 3 -2.88 -16.42 4.27
C GLU A 3 -3.40 -15.81 2.94
N MET A 4 -4.59 -15.18 2.98
CA MET A 4 -5.15 -14.48 1.82
C MET A 4 -4.32 -13.24 1.48
N LEU A 5 -3.95 -12.45 2.49
CA LEU A 5 -3.10 -11.27 2.32
C LEU A 5 -1.72 -11.63 1.77
N ARG A 6 -1.09 -12.73 2.21
CA ARG A 6 0.19 -13.21 1.65
C ARG A 6 0.08 -13.66 0.19
N ARG A 7 -1.06 -14.18 -0.25
CA ARG A 7 -1.29 -14.63 -1.63
C ARG A 7 -1.61 -13.48 -2.59
N THR A 8 -2.32 -12.46 -2.11
CA THR A 8 -2.74 -11.33 -2.95
C THR A 8 -1.77 -10.15 -2.91
N VAL A 9 -1.19 -9.86 -1.74
CA VAL A 9 -0.23 -8.77 -1.59
C VAL A 9 1.17 -9.31 -1.82
N THR A 10 1.61 -9.23 -3.07
CA THR A 10 2.98 -9.58 -3.44
C THR A 10 3.97 -8.69 -2.68
N PRO A 11 5.11 -9.25 -2.24
CA PRO A 11 6.16 -8.45 -1.63
C PRO A 11 6.59 -7.36 -2.63
N LEU A 12 6.78 -6.13 -2.14
CA LEU A 12 7.26 -5.04 -2.99
C LEU A 12 8.57 -5.49 -3.67
N PRO A 13 8.67 -5.37 -5.00
CA PRO A 13 9.94 -5.52 -5.66
C PRO A 13 11.00 -4.63 -5.01
N ASN A 14 12.25 -5.07 -5.02
CA ASN A 14 13.34 -4.12 -4.81
C ASN A 14 13.22 -3.02 -5.88
N TYR A 15 13.58 -1.78 -5.50
CA TYR A 15 13.56 -0.61 -6.40
C TYR A 15 14.15 -0.90 -7.80
N GLU A 16 15.20 -1.73 -7.86
CA GLU A 16 15.89 -2.14 -9.09
C GLU A 16 15.09 -3.12 -9.97
N THR A 17 14.09 -3.78 -9.38
CA THR A 17 13.21 -4.78 -10.01
C THR A 17 11.75 -4.30 -10.11
N ARG A 18 11.49 -3.01 -9.84
CA ARG A 18 10.14 -2.41 -9.84
C ARG A 18 9.39 -2.59 -11.16
N GLU A 19 10.11 -2.68 -12.27
CA GLU A 19 9.55 -2.90 -13.63
C GLU A 19 9.47 -4.39 -14.01
N LYS A 20 10.13 -5.28 -13.26
CA LYS A 20 10.29 -6.71 -13.62
C LYS A 20 9.45 -7.67 -12.79
N SER A 21 8.76 -7.21 -11.76
CA SER A 21 7.92 -8.11 -10.98
C SER A 21 6.67 -8.46 -11.76
N PRO A 22 6.38 -9.76 -11.95
CA PRO A 22 5.16 -10.16 -12.62
C PRO A 22 3.97 -9.64 -11.80
N PRO A 23 2.94 -9.08 -12.44
CA PRO A 23 1.71 -8.73 -11.75
C PRO A 23 1.17 -9.99 -11.06
N PRO A 24 0.60 -9.88 -9.85
CA PRO A 24 -0.12 -11.00 -9.26
C PRO A 24 -1.18 -11.49 -10.26
N PRO A 25 -1.42 -12.81 -10.36
CA PRO A 25 -2.44 -13.34 -11.24
C PRO A 25 -3.81 -12.71 -10.91
N ASP A 26 -4.58 -12.34 -11.94
CA ASP A 26 -5.89 -11.71 -11.76
C ASP A 26 -6.84 -12.56 -10.89
N SER A 27 -6.66 -13.89 -10.87
CA SER A 27 -7.38 -14.81 -10.00
C SER A 27 -7.24 -14.48 -8.51
N ASN A 28 -6.05 -14.09 -8.06
CA ASN A 28 -5.79 -13.78 -6.65
C ASN A 28 -6.50 -12.49 -6.22
N ILE A 29 -6.69 -11.56 -7.16
CA ILE A 29 -7.37 -10.28 -6.93
C ILE A 29 -8.88 -10.51 -6.83
N LEU A 30 -9.42 -11.35 -7.72
CA LEU A 30 -10.83 -11.75 -7.66
C LEU A 30 -11.13 -12.48 -6.35
N ASP A 31 -10.31 -13.44 -5.96
CA ASP A 31 -10.44 -14.16 -4.68
C ASP A 31 -10.40 -13.20 -3.48
N PHE A 32 -9.51 -12.22 -3.51
CA PHE A 32 -9.42 -11.16 -2.49
C PHE A 32 -10.70 -10.33 -2.41
N MET A 33 -11.22 -9.88 -3.56
CA MET A 33 -12.45 -9.08 -3.60
C MET A 33 -13.65 -9.88 -3.11
N HIS A 34 -13.75 -11.15 -3.50
CA HIS A 34 -14.79 -12.07 -3.01
C HIS A 34 -14.67 -12.30 -1.50
N PHE A 35 -13.46 -12.53 -1.00
CA PHE A 35 -13.21 -12.69 0.43
C PHE A 35 -13.63 -11.46 1.21
N TYR A 36 -13.17 -10.26 0.82
CA TYR A 36 -13.52 -9.01 1.50
C TYR A 36 -15.02 -8.71 1.47
N ARG A 37 -15.72 -8.99 0.36
CA ARG A 37 -17.18 -8.82 0.27
C ARG A 37 -17.93 -9.72 1.25
N ASN A 38 -17.42 -10.93 1.49
CA ASN A 38 -18.00 -11.89 2.42
C ASN A 38 -17.64 -11.62 3.90
N LEU A 39 -16.78 -10.65 4.20
CA LEU A 39 -16.47 -10.26 5.58
C LEU A 39 -17.54 -9.35 6.18
N ASP A 40 -17.80 -9.54 7.46
CA ASP A 40 -18.62 -8.65 8.28
C ASP A 40 -17.91 -7.32 8.55
N LYS A 41 -18.64 -6.28 8.97
CA LYS A 41 -18.08 -4.94 9.24
C LYS A 41 -16.88 -4.96 10.21
N GLU A 42 -16.97 -5.74 11.29
CA GLU A 42 -15.88 -5.86 12.28
C GLU A 42 -14.64 -6.55 11.69
N GLN A 43 -14.86 -7.57 10.85
CA GLN A 43 -13.77 -8.29 10.18
C GLN A 43 -13.12 -7.43 9.09
N ARG A 44 -13.89 -6.60 8.37
CA ARG A 44 -13.36 -5.62 7.41
C ARG A 44 -12.48 -4.58 8.10
N LEU A 45 -12.88 -4.11 9.28
CA LEU A 45 -12.05 -3.19 10.07
C LEU A 45 -10.73 -3.84 10.49
N ALA A 46 -10.78 -5.04 11.08
CA ALA A 46 -9.57 -5.78 11.44
C ALA A 46 -8.67 -6.04 10.22
N PHE A 47 -9.28 -6.35 9.07
CA PHE A 47 -8.59 -6.54 7.81
C PHE A 47 -7.88 -5.27 7.34
N LEU A 48 -8.56 -4.12 7.37
CA LEU A 48 -7.99 -2.83 6.99
C LEU A 48 -6.88 -2.38 7.95
N GLU A 49 -7.02 -2.66 9.25
CA GLU A 49 -5.95 -2.43 10.23
C GLU A 49 -4.71 -3.26 9.91
N ILE A 50 -4.86 -4.57 9.70
CA ILE A 50 -3.73 -5.44 9.32
C ILE A 50 -3.13 -4.98 8.00
N LEU A 51 -3.96 -4.63 7.01
CA LEU A 51 -3.49 -4.12 5.72
C LEU A 51 -2.67 -2.83 5.88
N SER A 52 -3.14 -1.89 6.69
CA SER A 52 -2.43 -0.63 6.93
C SER A 52 -1.15 -0.81 7.75
N ARG A 53 -1.13 -1.75 8.70
CA ARG A 53 0.00 -2.01 9.60
C ARG A 53 1.10 -2.84 8.94
N GLU A 54 0.74 -3.93 8.24
CA GLU A 54 1.71 -4.85 7.65
C GLU A 54 2.10 -4.47 6.21
N TYR A 55 1.20 -3.82 5.47
CA TYR A 55 1.39 -3.48 4.06
C TYR A 55 1.40 -1.97 3.81
N GLY A 56 1.49 -1.18 4.88
CA GLY A 56 1.73 0.26 4.84
C GLY A 56 3.14 0.63 4.39
N VAL A 57 3.54 1.85 4.74
CA VAL A 57 4.89 2.36 4.44
C VAL A 57 5.88 1.73 5.41
N ASP A 58 7.01 1.22 4.88
CA ASP A 58 8.13 0.83 5.72
C ASP A 58 8.82 2.09 6.26
N HIS A 59 8.35 2.57 7.40
CA HIS A 59 8.88 3.78 8.05
C HIS A 59 10.36 3.65 8.40
N ARG A 60 10.86 2.43 8.65
CA ARG A 60 12.26 2.19 8.97
C ARG A 60 13.12 2.30 7.71
N GLY A 61 12.72 1.62 6.64
CA GLY A 61 13.34 1.74 5.32
C GLY A 61 13.32 3.18 4.79
N ALA A 62 12.19 3.88 4.94
CA ALA A 62 12.06 5.28 4.52
C ALA A 62 13.00 6.19 5.31
N SER A 63 13.14 5.98 6.61
CA SER A 63 14.05 6.75 7.46
C SER A 63 15.52 6.51 7.10
N GLU A 64 15.90 5.26 6.80
CA GLU A 64 17.25 4.94 6.32
C GLU A 64 17.55 5.58 4.95
N MET A 65 16.58 5.58 4.03
CA MET A 65 16.73 6.23 2.73
C MET A 65 16.78 7.76 2.85
N ALA A 66 16.00 8.35 3.75
CA ALA A 66 16.05 9.79 4.03
C ALA A 66 17.42 10.19 4.56
N ARG A 67 18.01 9.39 5.46
CA ARG A 67 19.37 9.62 5.95
C ARG A 67 20.41 9.54 4.82
N LYS A 68 20.30 8.53 3.95
CA LYS A 68 21.16 8.41 2.76
C LYS A 68 21.03 9.60 1.82
N LEU A 69 19.82 10.15 1.65
CA LEU A 69 19.59 11.34 0.84
C LEU A 69 20.35 12.55 1.40
N VAL A 70 20.28 12.78 2.71
CA VAL A 70 21.05 13.84 3.39
C VAL A 70 22.55 13.65 3.17
N ASP A 71 23.06 12.43 3.32
CA ASP A 71 24.48 12.10 3.10
C ASP A 71 24.92 12.28 1.62
N THR A 72 23.99 12.19 0.66
CA THR A 72 24.27 12.34 -0.77
C THR A 72 24.03 13.75 -1.32
N GLN A 73 23.55 14.71 -0.51
CA GLN A 73 23.34 16.10 -0.93
C GLN A 73 24.62 16.84 -1.36
N ILE A 74 25.80 16.33 -1.00
CA ILE A 74 27.11 16.91 -1.35
C ILE A 74 27.64 16.34 -2.67
N ARG A 75 26.90 15.43 -3.32
CA ARG A 75 27.31 14.75 -4.57
C ARG A 75 26.66 15.36 -5.82
N ASP A 76 27.02 14.85 -6.99
CA ASP A 76 26.43 15.26 -8.27
C ASP A 76 24.91 15.14 -8.31
N LEU A 77 24.26 16.05 -9.03
CA LEU A 77 22.80 16.15 -9.19
C LEU A 77 22.15 14.82 -9.59
N ALA A 78 22.80 14.04 -10.46
CA ALA A 78 22.31 12.72 -10.87
C ALA A 78 22.18 11.73 -9.69
N THR A 79 23.12 11.79 -8.73
CA THR A 79 23.10 10.94 -7.53
C THR A 79 22.00 11.38 -6.57
N ILE A 80 21.79 12.70 -6.43
CA ILE A 80 20.71 13.28 -5.62
C ILE A 80 19.35 12.83 -6.17
N LEU A 81 19.12 13.00 -7.47
CA LEU A 81 17.87 12.58 -8.13
C LEU A 81 17.61 11.08 -7.97
N GLN A 82 18.64 10.24 -8.05
CA GLN A 82 18.50 8.80 -7.82
C GLN A 82 18.15 8.46 -6.35
N ALA A 83 18.73 9.18 -5.39
CA ALA A 83 18.42 9.01 -3.97
C ALA A 83 16.98 9.48 -3.65
N GLU A 84 16.52 10.58 -4.25
CA GLU A 84 15.14 11.06 -4.13
C GLU A 84 14.13 10.06 -4.70
N ASP A 85 14.40 9.49 -5.87
CA ASP A 85 13.52 8.49 -6.49
C ASP A 85 13.43 7.21 -5.64
N ARG A 86 14.55 6.78 -5.04
CA ARG A 86 14.59 5.68 -4.07
C ARG A 86 13.79 5.99 -2.80
N LEU A 87 13.87 7.21 -2.28
CA LEU A 87 13.08 7.64 -1.12
C LEU A 87 11.59 7.67 -1.45
N ARG A 88 11.21 8.22 -2.61
CA ARG A 88 9.82 8.20 -3.11
C ARG A 88 9.27 6.78 -3.21
N TYR A 89 10.09 5.86 -3.72
CA TYR A 89 9.71 4.46 -3.81
C TYR A 89 9.52 3.83 -2.42
N SER A 90 10.43 4.10 -1.48
CA SER A 90 10.33 3.61 -0.09
C SER A 90 9.13 4.18 0.68
N LEU A 91 8.71 5.40 0.36
CA LEU A 91 7.53 6.04 0.94
C LEU A 91 6.23 5.58 0.28
N THR A 92 6.29 4.83 -0.81
CA THR A 92 5.11 4.30 -1.48
C THR A 92 4.61 3.06 -0.73
N PRO A 93 3.39 3.08 -0.16
CA PRO A 93 2.87 1.94 0.59
C PRO A 93 2.62 0.73 -0.30
N ARG A 94 2.85 -0.48 0.24
CA ARG A 94 2.74 -1.74 -0.52
C ARG A 94 1.33 -1.96 -1.06
N TYR A 95 0.32 -1.60 -0.28
CA TYR A 95 -1.08 -1.70 -0.69
C TYR A 95 -1.41 -0.87 -1.93
N ARG A 96 -0.62 0.17 -2.31
CA ARG A 96 -0.89 0.98 -3.51
C ARG A 96 -0.82 0.14 -4.79
N HIS A 97 0.10 -0.83 -4.86
CA HIS A 97 0.17 -1.75 -5.99
C HIS A 97 -1.07 -2.63 -6.05
N LEU A 98 -1.48 -3.20 -4.92
CA LEU A 98 -2.72 -3.98 -4.80
C LEU A 98 -3.94 -3.18 -5.29
N LEU A 99 -4.12 -1.94 -4.82
CA LEU A 99 -5.23 -1.09 -5.24
C LEU A 99 -5.19 -0.77 -6.74
N ASN A 100 -4.00 -0.56 -7.32
CA ASN A 100 -3.83 -0.36 -8.76
C ASN A 100 -4.17 -1.61 -9.57
N HIS A 101 -3.92 -2.80 -9.04
CA HIS A 101 -4.31 -4.04 -9.71
C HIS A 101 -5.83 -4.28 -9.57
N ILE A 102 -6.39 -4.02 -8.40
CA ILE A 102 -7.85 -4.05 -8.17
C ILE A 102 -8.56 -3.09 -9.13
N SER A 103 -8.06 -1.86 -9.35
CA SER A 103 -8.72 -0.90 -10.24
C SER A 103 -8.83 -1.36 -11.69
N ARG A 104 -7.96 -2.29 -12.12
CA ARG A 104 -7.98 -2.90 -13.46
C ARG A 104 -8.86 -4.14 -13.55
N ALA A 105 -9.21 -4.75 -12.42
CA ALA A 105 -10.05 -5.94 -12.36
C ALA A 105 -11.54 -5.57 -12.56
N GLU A 106 -12.31 -6.53 -13.07
CA GLU A 106 -13.75 -6.34 -13.30
C GLU A 106 -14.49 -6.06 -11.98
N GLY A 107 -15.22 -4.93 -11.93
CA GLY A 107 -15.91 -4.48 -10.72
C GLY A 107 -14.99 -3.95 -9.61
N GLY A 108 -13.69 -3.83 -9.87
CA GLY A 108 -12.70 -3.39 -8.89
C GLY A 108 -12.77 -1.90 -8.56
N VAL A 109 -13.16 -1.04 -9.50
CA VAL A 109 -13.39 0.39 -9.19
C VAL A 109 -14.53 0.57 -8.18
N LYS A 110 -15.64 -0.17 -8.34
CA LYS A 110 -16.74 -0.15 -7.36
C LYS A 110 -16.27 -0.66 -6.00
N PHE A 111 -15.49 -1.73 -5.98
CA PHE A 111 -14.89 -2.25 -4.76
C PHE A 111 -13.99 -1.21 -4.06
N LEU A 112 -13.17 -0.46 -4.80
CA LEU A 112 -12.32 0.60 -4.23
C LEU A 112 -13.14 1.75 -3.63
N VAL A 113 -14.26 2.10 -4.26
CA VAL A 113 -15.19 3.12 -3.73
C VAL A 113 -15.86 2.63 -2.46
N ASP A 114 -16.33 1.37 -2.43
CA ASP A 114 -16.92 0.75 -1.23
C ASP A 114 -15.88 0.66 -0.10
N LEU A 115 -14.65 0.21 -0.42
CA LEU A 115 -13.55 0.10 0.54
C LEU A 115 -13.13 1.46 1.09
N ARG A 116 -13.09 2.51 0.26
CA ARG A 116 -12.85 3.89 0.73
C ARG A 116 -13.96 4.34 1.67
N SER A 117 -15.21 4.02 1.36
CA SER A 117 -16.36 4.38 2.18
C SER A 117 -16.29 3.67 3.54
N ASP A 118 -15.94 2.38 3.55
CA ASP A 118 -15.66 1.61 4.77
C ASP A 118 -14.55 2.29 5.60
N VAL A 119 -13.39 2.60 5.00
CA VAL A 119 -12.28 3.29 5.68
C VAL A 119 -12.70 4.67 6.24
N LEU A 120 -13.51 5.44 5.52
CA LEU A 120 -14.01 6.73 5.99
C LEU A 120 -15.01 6.57 7.15
N GLU A 121 -15.91 5.58 7.06
CA GLU A 121 -16.82 5.22 8.16
C GLU A 121 -16.02 4.80 9.40
N PHE A 122 -14.94 4.05 9.22
CA PHE A 122 -14.10 3.60 10.32
C PHE A 122 -13.21 4.70 10.90
N THR A 123 -12.60 5.56 10.08
CA THR A 123 -11.78 6.69 10.58
C THR A 123 -12.60 7.78 11.25
N SER A 124 -13.88 7.93 10.89
CA SER A 124 -14.79 8.83 11.61
C SER A 124 -15.24 8.27 12.97
N LYS A 125 -15.22 6.94 13.14
CA LYS A 125 -15.55 6.24 14.40
C LYS A 125 -14.34 5.93 15.28
N VAL A 126 -13.17 5.75 14.68
CA VAL A 126 -11.89 5.44 15.34
C VAL A 126 -11.08 6.73 15.41
N THR A 127 -11.26 7.45 16.50
CA THR A 127 -10.63 8.75 16.75
C THR A 127 -9.10 8.69 16.97
N ASP A 128 -8.44 7.53 16.87
CA ASP A 128 -7.06 7.39 17.39
C ASP A 128 -6.10 6.44 16.63
N SER A 129 -6.36 6.09 15.37
CA SER A 129 -5.42 5.27 14.58
C SER A 129 -4.69 6.12 13.51
N PRO A 130 -3.49 6.67 13.81
CA PRO A 130 -2.74 7.56 12.92
C PRO A 130 -2.39 6.92 11.56
N HIS A 131 -2.33 5.59 11.49
CA HIS A 131 -2.03 4.83 10.26
C HIS A 131 -3.13 4.91 9.19
N LEU A 132 -4.39 5.15 9.56
CA LEU A 132 -5.50 5.27 8.61
C LEU A 132 -5.65 6.70 8.03
N ARG A 133 -5.08 7.72 8.70
CA ARG A 133 -5.16 9.13 8.27
C ARG A 133 -4.22 9.48 7.10
N VAL A 134 -3.17 8.70 6.85
CA VAL A 134 -2.12 9.03 5.88
C VAL A 134 -2.63 9.09 4.42
N ASN A 135 -3.74 8.41 4.08
CA ASN A 135 -4.27 8.38 2.71
C ASN A 135 -5.10 9.62 2.29
N LEU A 136 -5.31 10.62 3.16
CA LEU A 136 -6.14 11.79 2.83
C LEU A 136 -5.35 13.05 2.47
N ASN A 137 -4.05 13.12 2.76
CA ASN A 137 -3.27 14.37 2.64
C ASN A 137 -2.31 14.45 1.44
N THR A 138 -2.35 13.50 0.51
CA THR A 138 -1.60 13.60 -0.76
C THR A 138 -2.58 13.60 -1.93
N SER A 139 -3.18 14.76 -2.19
CA SER A 139 -3.83 15.12 -3.47
C SER A 139 -3.02 16.24 -4.11
#